data_AF-A0A186MMK7-F1
#
_entry.id   AF-A0A186MMK7-F1
#
_cell.length_a   1.000
_cell.length_b   1.000
_cell.length_c   1.000
_cell.angle_alpha   90.00
_cell.angle_beta   90.00
_cell.angle_gamma   90.00
#
_symmetry.space_group_name_H-M   'P 1'
#
loop_
_entity.id
_entity.type
_entity.pdbx_description
1 polymer ?
#
loop_
_entity_poly.entity_id
_entity_poly.type
_entity_poly.pdbx_seq_one_letter_code
_entity_poly.pdbx_strand_id
1 'polypeptide(L)'
;HSLKSIKASIQARKPDFDAYVDPQKQYADAVIEVLPTQLIPGDEERKVLGVRMVMKEEVKYFNPVYLFDEGSTVSWIPCGRKL
;
A
#
# COMPACT_ATOMS: atom_id res chain seq x y z
N HIS A 1 14.81 3.05 -22.25
CA HIS A 1 15.24 1.83 -21.53
C HIS A 1 14.33 0.67 -21.89
N SER A 2 14.85 -0.56 -22.05
CA SER A 2 14.02 -1.76 -22.23
C SER A 2 13.47 -2.27 -20.90
N LEU A 3 12.39 -3.08 -20.92
CA LEU A 3 11.85 -3.70 -19.70
C LEU A 3 12.92 -4.51 -18.95
N LYS A 4 13.80 -5.21 -19.67
CA LYS A 4 14.93 -5.96 -19.11
C LYS A 4 15.92 -5.04 -18.41
N SER A 5 16.25 -3.90 -19.03
CA SER A 5 17.15 -2.90 -18.46
C SER A 5 16.56 -2.27 -17.20
N ILE A 6 15.26 -1.98 -17.18
CA ILE A 6 14.59 -1.42 -15.99
C ILE A 6 14.59 -2.42 -14.83
N LYS A 7 14.25 -3.70 -15.08
CA LYS A 7 14.30 -4.75 -14.06
C LYS A 7 15.71 -4.92 -13.47
N ALA A 8 16.74 -4.88 -14.31
CA ALA A 8 18.12 -4.96 -13.86
C ALA A 8 18.50 -3.76 -12.96
N SER A 9 18.10 -2.54 -13.33
CA SER A 9 18.35 -1.35 -12.52
C SER A 9 17.64 -1.40 -11.16
N ILE A 10 16.42 -1.95 -11.11
CA ILE A 10 15.70 -2.15 -9.84
C ILE A 10 16.43 -3.15 -8.95
N GLN A 11 16.84 -4.30 -9.52
CA GLN A 11 17.56 -5.33 -8.76
C GLN A 11 18.89 -4.83 -8.20
N ALA A 12 19.64 -4.04 -8.98
CA ALA A 12 20.90 -3.48 -8.53
C ALA A 12 20.75 -2.52 -7.33
N ARG A 13 19.61 -1.81 -7.23
CA ARG A 13 19.33 -0.85 -6.14
C ARG A 13 18.62 -1.46 -4.95
N LYS A 14 18.11 -2.69 -5.07
CA LYS A 14 17.32 -3.34 -4.04
C LYS A 14 18.09 -3.55 -2.71
N PRO A 15 19.37 -3.97 -2.70
CA PRO A 15 20.10 -4.16 -1.44
C PRO A 15 20.19 -2.88 -0.61
N ASP A 16 20.54 -1.75 -1.23
CA ASP A 16 20.63 -0.46 -0.53
C ASP A 16 19.25 0.05 -0.11
N PHE A 17 18.24 -0.15 -0.97
CA PHE A 17 16.86 0.22 -0.64
C PHE A 17 16.36 -0.54 0.60
N ASP A 18 16.56 -1.86 0.62
CA ASP A 18 16.13 -2.72 1.72
C ASP A 18 16.94 -2.43 3.00
N ALA A 19 18.21 -2.03 2.89
CA ALA A 19 19.05 -1.73 4.05
C ALA A 19 18.80 -0.34 4.66
N TYR A 20 18.50 0.68 3.84
CA TYR A 20 18.52 2.08 4.29
C TYR A 20 17.21 2.84 4.09
N VAL A 21 16.34 2.40 3.17
CA VAL A 21 15.08 3.09 2.85
C VAL A 21 13.90 2.40 3.49
N ASP A 22 13.74 1.09 3.24
CA ASP A 22 12.62 0.29 3.75
C ASP A 22 12.46 0.33 5.28
N PRO A 23 13.54 0.27 6.09
CA PRO A 23 13.42 0.29 7.55
C PRO A 23 12.80 1.58 8.10
N GLN A 24 12.82 2.68 7.36
CA GLN A 24 12.25 3.96 7.83
C GLN A 24 10.73 3.90 8.03
N LYS A 25 10.04 2.95 7.36
CA LYS A 25 8.59 2.74 7.52
C LYS A 25 8.17 2.51 8.98
N GLN A 26 9.03 1.89 9.79
CA GLN A 26 8.71 1.59 11.19
C GLN A 26 8.55 2.85 12.07
N TYR A 27 9.09 3.98 11.61
CA TYR A 27 9.02 5.26 12.31
C TYR A 27 7.92 6.18 11.80
N ALA A 28 7.23 5.79 10.71
CA ALA A 28 6.16 6.59 10.14
C ALA A 28 4.87 6.43 10.96
N ASP A 29 4.19 7.55 11.23
CA ASP A 29 2.87 7.53 11.85
C ASP A 29 1.77 7.09 10.86
N ALA A 30 2.02 7.25 9.55
CA ALA A 30 1.18 6.73 8.49
C ALA A 30 2.01 6.25 7.30
N VAL A 31 1.66 5.08 6.74
CA VAL A 31 2.27 4.50 5.54
C VAL A 31 1.19 4.24 4.50
N ILE A 32 1.40 4.74 3.28
CA ILE A 32 0.59 4.40 2.11
C ILE A 32 1.38 3.38 1.29
N GLU A 33 0.81 2.19 1.15
CA GLU A 33 1.41 1.10 0.39
C GLU A 33 0.59 0.80 -0.86
N VAL A 34 1.26 0.78 -2.00
CA VAL A 34 0.66 0.57 -3.32
C VAL A 34 1.03 -0.81 -3.84
N LEU A 35 0.02 -1.64 -4.03
CA LEU A 35 0.13 -3.03 -4.48
C LEU A 35 -0.65 -3.21 -5.80
N PRO A 36 -0.34 -4.27 -6.58
CA PRO A 36 -1.21 -4.70 -7.68
C PRO A 36 -2.62 -4.99 -7.18
N THR A 37 -3.64 -4.69 -8.01
CA THR A 37 -5.02 -5.04 -7.67
C THR A 37 -5.23 -6.55 -7.58
N GLN A 38 -6.11 -6.97 -6.67
CA GLN A 38 -6.59 -8.35 -6.58
C GLN A 38 -7.93 -8.55 -7.30
N LEU A 39 -8.53 -7.47 -7.82
CA LEU A 39 -9.84 -7.50 -8.48
C LEU A 39 -9.78 -7.98 -9.93
N ILE A 40 -8.63 -7.80 -10.60
CA ILE A 40 -8.42 -8.14 -12.01
C ILE A 40 -7.29 -9.17 -12.11
N PRO A 41 -7.60 -10.45 -12.38
CA PRO A 41 -6.58 -11.49 -12.53
C PRO A 41 -5.67 -11.20 -13.72
N GLY A 42 -4.35 -11.26 -13.52
CA GLY A 42 -3.37 -11.08 -14.59
C GLY A 42 -3.23 -9.65 -15.10
N ASP A 43 -3.59 -8.63 -14.30
CA ASP A 43 -3.41 -7.22 -14.69
C ASP A 43 -1.91 -6.88 -14.91
N GLU A 44 -1.54 -6.69 -16.17
CA GLU A 44 -0.22 -6.24 -16.59
C GLU A 44 -0.13 -4.71 -16.74
N GLU A 45 -1.28 -4.02 -16.89
CA GLU A 45 -1.32 -2.57 -17.06
C GLU A 45 -1.06 -1.83 -15.74
N ARG A 46 -1.47 -2.43 -14.61
CA ARG A 46 -1.27 -1.92 -13.25
C ARG A 46 -1.83 -0.51 -13.05
N LYS A 47 -2.94 -0.20 -13.72
CA LYS A 47 -3.69 1.06 -13.57
C LYS A 47 -4.68 1.02 -12.42
N VAL A 48 -5.21 -0.16 -12.11
CA VAL A 48 -6.05 -0.40 -10.93
C VAL A 48 -5.15 -0.93 -9.82
N LEU A 49 -5.20 -0.30 -8.65
CA LEU A 49 -4.25 -0.53 -7.57
C LEU A 49 -4.98 -1.02 -6.31
N GLY A 50 -4.35 -1.94 -5.58
CA GLY A 50 -4.70 -2.22 -4.20
C GLY A 50 -3.87 -1.31 -3.29
N VAL A 51 -4.51 -0.42 -2.53
CA VAL A 51 -3.81 0.54 -1.67
C VAL A 51 -4.13 0.25 -0.21
N ARG A 52 -3.09 0.17 0.64
CA ARG A 52 -3.23 0.07 2.09
C ARG A 52 -2.82 1.39 2.75
N MET A 53 -3.63 1.88 3.69
CA MET A 53 -3.26 2.96 4.58
C MET A 53 -3.04 2.36 5.97
N VAL A 54 -1.78 2.27 6.39
CA VAL A 54 -1.39 1.78 7.72
C VAL A 54 -1.18 3.00 8.61
N MET A 55 -1.94 3.11 9.69
CA MET A 55 -1.88 4.24 10.62
C MET A 55 -1.46 3.72 11.98
N LYS A 56 -0.50 4.40 12.60
CA LYS A 56 -0.02 4.07 13.94
C LYS A 56 -1.02 4.54 14.99
N GLU A 57 -1.32 3.66 15.94
CA GLU A 57 -2.18 3.98 17.09
C GLU A 57 -1.40 4.76 18.16
N GLU A 58 -2.13 5.38 19.09
CA GLU A 58 -1.56 6.08 20.26
C GLU A 58 -0.60 7.24 19.93
N VAL A 59 -0.73 7.85 18.75
CA VAL A 59 0.02 9.05 18.37
C VAL A 59 -0.74 10.30 18.82
N LYS A 60 -0.08 11.14 19.62
CA LYS A 60 -0.70 12.35 20.18
C LYS A 60 -1.24 13.25 19.05
N TYR A 61 -2.51 13.65 19.16
CA TYR A 61 -3.23 14.48 18.18
C TYR A 61 -3.41 13.81 16.80
N PHE A 62 -3.32 12.49 16.73
CA PHE A 62 -3.57 11.71 15.52
C PHE A 62 -4.55 10.59 15.82
N ASN A 63 -5.75 10.70 15.26
CA ASN A 63 -6.80 9.70 15.39
C ASN A 63 -6.89 8.90 14.08
N PRO A 64 -6.55 7.59 14.08
CA PRO A 64 -6.66 6.76 12.90
C PRO A 64 -8.09 6.75 12.35
N VAL A 65 -8.21 6.73 11.02
CA VAL A 65 -9.52 6.58 10.36
C VAL A 65 -9.96 5.12 10.45
N TYR A 66 -11.25 4.88 10.68
CA TYR A 66 -11.86 3.55 10.68
C TYR A 66 -13.09 3.51 9.77
N LEU A 67 -13.57 2.30 9.47
CA LEU A 67 -14.78 2.09 8.68
C LEU A 67 -15.80 1.30 9.52
N PHE A 68 -16.98 1.88 9.70
CA PHE A 68 -18.11 1.39 10.52
C PHE A 68 -17.81 1.25 12.01
N ASP A 69 -16.94 0.34 12.41
CA ASP A 69 -16.69 -0.01 13.81
C ASP A 69 -15.17 -0.05 14.09
N GLU A 70 -14.73 0.78 15.03
CA GLU A 70 -13.31 0.97 15.34
C GLU A 70 -12.72 -0.29 16.01
N GLY A 71 -11.58 -0.76 15.53
CA GLY A 71 -10.91 -1.97 16.04
C GLY A 71 -11.44 -3.30 15.47
N SER A 72 -12.54 -3.30 14.72
CA SER A 72 -13.10 -4.49 14.08
C SER A 72 -12.48 -4.79 12.71
N THR A 73 -12.49 -6.06 12.29
CA THR A 73 -12.11 -6.43 10.91
C THR A 73 -13.32 -6.35 9.99
N VAL A 74 -13.30 -5.42 9.04
CA VAL A 74 -14.41 -5.17 8.10
C VAL A 74 -13.95 -5.31 6.65
N SER A 75 -14.76 -5.98 5.83
CA SER A 75 -14.65 -5.95 4.36
C SER A 75 -15.92 -5.34 3.78
N TRP A 76 -15.79 -4.33 2.93
CA TRP A 76 -16.93 -3.58 2.39
C TRP A 76 -16.82 -3.35 0.88
N ILE A 77 -17.92 -3.60 0.17
CA ILE A 77 -18.08 -3.32 -1.26
C ILE A 77 -19.22 -2.30 -1.40
N PRO A 78 -18.93 -1.03 -1.76
CA PRO A 78 -19.92 0.04 -1.72
C PRO A 78 -20.91 0.03 -2.90
N CYS A 79 -20.47 -0.45 -4.06
CA CYS A 79 -21.26 -0.39 -5.30
C CYS A 79 -22.52 -1.23 -5.18
N GLY A 80 -23.67 -0.65 -5.50
CA GLY A 80 -24.97 -1.27 -5.35
C GLY A 80 -26.08 -0.43 -5.97
N ARG A 81 -27.33 -0.58 -5.53
CA ARG A 81 -28.46 0.10 -6.18
C ARG A 81 -28.50 1.62 -5.96
N LYS A 82 -27.93 2.12 -4.86
CA LYS A 82 -28.03 3.53 -4.42
C LYS A 82 -26.71 4.29 -4.55
N LEU A 83 -25.69 3.66 -5.12
CA LEU A 83 -24.32 4.15 -5.18
C LEU A 83 -23.74 3.89 -6.56
#